data_AF-A0A561UET0-F1
#
_entry.id   AF-A0A561UET0-F1
#
_cell.length_a   1.000
_cell.length_b   1.000
_cell.length_c   1.000
_cell.angle_alpha   90.00
_cell.angle_beta   90.00
_cell.angle_gamma   90.00
#
_symmetry.space_group_name_H-M   'P 1'
#
loop_
_entity.id
_entity.type
_entity.pdbx_description
1 polymer ?
#
loop_
_entity_poly.entity_id
_entity_poly.type
_entity_poly.pdbx_seq_one_letter_code
_entity_poly.pdbx_strand_id
1 'polypeptide(L)'
;MADLERLSAWELERVVLPRLRDPAGDEEVRLPARGESGPLARRLVLSVMQSWGLQPLLEIGELLTAELVANAVRHTGGRTFGLKLHRRPGWLRVEVRDSSRALPCLIVAEPGLTEYGRGLLVVDTLADRWGADLLPRGKAVWFELKVRERS
;
A
#
# COMPACT_ATOMS: atom_id res chain seq x y z
N MET A 1 -18.67 -5.03 14.70
CA MET A 1 -17.44 -4.70 13.95
C MET A 1 -16.84 -3.48 14.64
N ALA A 2 -15.64 -3.58 15.24
CA ALA A 2 -15.06 -2.46 15.99
C ALA A 2 -14.92 -1.23 15.09
N ASP A 3 -15.24 -0.04 15.62
CA ASP A 3 -15.05 1.22 14.90
C ASP A 3 -13.56 1.53 14.84
N LEU A 4 -12.87 1.01 13.81
CA LEU A 4 -11.43 1.14 13.62
C LEU A 4 -10.98 2.60 13.61
N GLU A 5 -11.88 3.53 13.26
CA GLU A 5 -11.60 4.97 13.20
C GLU A 5 -11.26 5.55 14.58
N ARG A 6 -11.80 4.97 15.66
CA ARG A 6 -11.62 5.44 17.04
C ARG A 6 -10.49 4.74 17.79
N LEU A 7 -9.97 3.66 17.23
CA LEU A 7 -8.88 2.91 17.85
C LEU A 7 -7.59 3.74 17.82
N SER A 8 -6.82 3.66 18.88
CA SER A 8 -5.44 4.14 18.92
C SER A 8 -4.55 3.34 17.96
N ALA A 9 -3.34 3.84 17.68
CA ALA A 9 -2.39 3.15 16.81
C ALA A 9 -2.03 1.74 17.31
N TRP A 10 -1.89 1.55 18.64
CA TRP A 10 -1.55 0.26 19.23
C TRP A 10 -2.73 -0.75 19.16
N GLU A 11 -3.96 -0.28 19.33
CA GLU A 11 -5.17 -1.10 19.20
C GLU A 11 -5.39 -1.55 17.76
N LEU A 12 -5.24 -0.61 16.82
CA LEU A 12 -5.29 -0.89 15.39
C LEU A 12 -4.30 -1.97 15.01
N GLU A 13 -3.06 -1.82 15.45
CA GLU A 13 -1.99 -2.77 15.15
C GLU A 13 -2.34 -4.20 15.61
N ARG A 14 -2.80 -4.36 16.86
CA ARG A 14 -3.16 -5.67 17.41
C ARG A 14 -4.30 -6.35 16.64
N VAL A 15 -5.25 -5.57 16.15
CA VAL A 15 -6.41 -6.07 15.40
C VAL A 15 -6.04 -6.42 13.96
N VAL A 16 -5.04 -5.75 13.39
CA VAL A 16 -4.77 -5.77 11.96
C VAL A 16 -3.60 -6.69 11.57
N LEU A 17 -2.51 -6.70 12.34
CA LEU A 17 -1.31 -7.52 12.03
C LEU A 17 -1.60 -9.00 11.76
N PRO A 18 -2.47 -9.69 12.53
CA PRO A 18 -2.74 -11.10 12.28
C PRO A 18 -3.39 -11.38 10.92
N ARG A 19 -4.18 -10.46 10.37
CA ARG A 19 -4.94 -10.66 9.12
C ARG A 19 -4.04 -10.72 7.89
N LEU A 20 -3.01 -9.87 7.85
CA LEU A 20 -2.09 -9.82 6.71
C LEU A 20 -0.94 -10.84 6.82
N ARG A 21 -0.64 -11.35 8.01
CA ARG A 21 0.42 -12.37 8.20
C ARG A 21 0.09 -13.73 7.59
N ASP A 22 -1.15 -13.98 7.17
CA ASP A 22 -1.54 -15.23 6.52
C ASP A 22 -0.87 -15.34 5.15
N PRO A 23 0.01 -16.33 4.92
CA PRO A 23 0.68 -16.48 3.64
C PRO A 23 -0.26 -16.80 2.47
N ALA A 24 -1.51 -17.21 2.74
CA ALA A 24 -2.57 -17.43 1.76
C ALA A 24 -3.61 -16.29 1.71
N GLY A 25 -3.43 -15.25 2.52
CA GLY A 25 -4.43 -14.21 2.76
C GLY A 25 -4.60 -13.26 1.57
N ASP A 26 -5.53 -13.58 0.67
CA ASP A 26 -6.10 -12.64 -0.30
C ASP A 26 -7.03 -11.61 0.39
N GLU A 27 -6.73 -11.26 1.64
CA GLU A 27 -7.57 -10.44 2.49
C GLU A 27 -7.22 -8.96 2.38
N GLU A 28 -8.25 -8.14 2.22
CA GLU A 28 -8.11 -6.69 2.29
C GLU A 28 -8.23 -6.23 3.75
N VAL A 29 -7.22 -5.49 4.21
CA VAL A 29 -7.24 -4.83 5.50
C VAL A 29 -7.63 -3.38 5.35
N ARG A 30 -8.63 -2.92 6.10
CA ARG A 30 -9.00 -1.50 6.14
C ARG A 30 -8.28 -0.76 7.27
N LEU A 31 -7.73 0.38 6.92
CA LEU A 31 -7.02 1.31 7.82
C LEU A 31 -7.68 2.69 7.77
N PRO A 32 -7.72 3.45 8.87
CA PRO A 32 -8.16 4.84 8.86
C PRO A 32 -7.29 5.70 7.94
N ALA A 33 -7.88 6.63 7.20
CA ALA A 33 -7.18 7.52 6.28
C ALA A 33 -6.55 8.73 7.01
N ARG A 34 -5.55 8.45 7.85
CA ARG A 34 -4.80 9.45 8.63
C ARG A 34 -3.31 9.10 8.66
N GLY A 35 -2.48 10.09 8.98
CA GLY A 35 -1.01 9.95 8.93
C GLY A 35 -0.46 8.79 9.75
N GLU A 36 -1.06 8.47 10.90
CA GLU A 36 -0.63 7.38 11.78
C GLU A 36 -0.82 5.99 11.16
N SER A 37 -1.66 5.85 10.13
CA SER A 37 -1.84 4.59 9.40
C SER A 37 -0.66 4.28 8.47
N GLY A 38 0.17 5.27 8.11
CA GLY A 38 1.34 5.09 7.25
C GLY A 38 2.37 4.12 7.84
N PRO A 39 2.90 4.38 9.07
CA PRO A 39 3.78 3.44 9.76
C PRO A 39 3.19 2.04 9.94
N LEU A 40 1.89 1.96 10.23
CA LEU A 40 1.20 0.67 10.39
C LEU A 40 1.15 -0.11 9.07
N ALA A 41 0.77 0.53 7.97
CA ALA A 41 0.73 -0.07 6.64
C ALA A 41 2.11 -0.62 6.21
N ARG A 42 3.19 0.14 6.44
CA ARG A 42 4.56 -0.32 6.19
C ARG A 42 4.91 -1.58 7.00
N ARG A 43 4.66 -1.55 8.32
CA ARG A 43 4.92 -2.71 9.20
C ARG A 43 4.12 -3.94 8.82
N LEU A 44 2.89 -3.74 8.33
CA LEU A 44 2.05 -4.82 7.81
C LEU A 44 2.70 -5.45 6.58
N VAL A 45 2.98 -4.65 5.55
CA VAL A 45 3.62 -5.11 4.31
C VAL A 45 4.91 -5.85 4.60
N LEU A 46 5.79 -5.27 5.43
CA LEU A 46 7.05 -5.90 5.84
C LEU A 46 6.82 -7.25 6.53
N SER A 47 5.85 -7.33 7.45
CA SER A 47 5.55 -8.59 8.16
C SER A 47 5.11 -9.69 7.19
N VAL A 48 4.29 -9.37 6.19
CA VAL A 48 3.85 -10.34 5.18
C VAL A 48 5.00 -10.76 4.26
N MET A 49 5.76 -9.78 3.77
CA MET A 49 6.90 -10.06 2.89
C MET A 49 7.96 -10.91 3.60
N GLN A 50 8.16 -10.69 4.91
CA GLN A 50 9.00 -11.55 5.75
C GLN A 50 8.43 -12.97 5.88
N SER A 51 7.13 -13.13 6.14
CA SER A 51 6.50 -14.47 6.22
C SER A 51 6.54 -15.22 4.88
N TRP A 52 6.57 -14.48 3.77
CA TRP A 52 6.78 -15.02 2.42
C TRP A 52 8.24 -15.27 2.04
N GLY A 53 9.21 -14.92 2.88
CA GLY A 53 10.63 -15.10 2.59
C GLY A 53 11.15 -14.17 1.47
N LEU A 54 10.58 -12.97 1.36
CA LEU A 54 10.92 -11.95 0.36
C LEU A 54 11.91 -10.91 0.91
N GLN A 55 12.88 -11.34 1.75
CA GLN A 55 13.86 -10.45 2.38
C GLN A 55 14.54 -9.46 1.41
N PRO A 56 14.93 -9.85 0.18
CA PRO A 56 15.57 -8.92 -0.76
C PRO A 56 14.66 -7.77 -1.23
N LEU A 57 13.34 -7.88 -1.06
CA LEU A 57 12.38 -6.88 -1.52
C LEU A 57 11.86 -5.97 -0.40
N LEU A 58 12.28 -6.17 0.86
CA LEU A 58 11.68 -5.48 2.02
C LEU A 58 11.82 -3.96 1.94
N GLU A 59 13.02 -3.46 1.64
CA GLU A 59 13.29 -2.03 1.58
C GLU A 59 12.48 -1.33 0.48
N ILE A 60 12.53 -1.88 -0.74
CA ILE A 60 11.78 -1.35 -1.88
C ILE A 60 10.26 -1.48 -1.66
N GLY A 61 9.79 -2.62 -1.16
CA GLY A 61 8.37 -2.84 -0.87
C GLY A 61 7.83 -1.88 0.19
N GLU A 62 8.61 -1.60 1.24
CA GLU A 62 8.28 -0.63 2.26
C GLU A 62 8.18 0.79 1.71
N LEU A 63 9.19 1.22 0.93
CA LEU A 63 9.23 2.55 0.32
C LEU A 63 8.04 2.78 -0.61
N LEU A 64 7.79 1.85 -1.53
CA LEU A 64 6.68 1.98 -2.48
C LEU A 64 5.33 1.97 -1.77
N THR A 65 5.17 1.15 -0.72
CA THR A 65 3.97 1.17 0.12
C THR A 65 3.76 2.52 0.77
N ALA A 66 4.83 3.16 1.27
CA ALA A 66 4.72 4.48 1.88
C ALA A 66 4.16 5.51 0.90
N GLU A 67 4.62 5.49 -0.35
CA GLU A 67 4.16 6.42 -1.37
C GLU A 67 2.69 6.21 -1.74
N LEU A 68 2.26 4.95 -1.93
CA LEU A 68 0.86 4.63 -2.22
C LEU A 68 -0.06 5.02 -1.07
N VAL A 69 0.33 4.73 0.17
CA VAL A 69 -0.47 5.06 1.36
C VAL A 69 -0.52 6.56 1.58
N ALA A 70 0.58 7.28 1.40
CA ALA A 70 0.60 8.73 1.51
C ALA A 70 -0.29 9.37 0.44
N ASN A 71 -0.31 8.83 -0.78
CA ASN A 71 -1.25 9.24 -1.83
C ASN A 71 -2.70 8.99 -1.42
N ALA A 72 -3.02 7.79 -0.91
CA ALA A 72 -4.37 7.47 -0.47
C ALA A 72 -4.85 8.37 0.68
N VAL A 73 -4.03 8.58 1.72
CA VAL A 73 -4.37 9.46 2.85
C VAL A 73 -4.63 10.90 2.40
N ARG A 74 -3.87 11.41 1.42
CA ARG A 74 -4.06 12.77 0.89
C ARG A 74 -5.27 12.91 -0.03
N HIS A 75 -5.59 11.89 -0.84
CA HIS A 75 -6.48 12.04 -1.99
C HIS A 75 -7.75 11.18 -1.97
N THR A 76 -7.93 10.28 -0.99
CA THR A 76 -9.12 9.40 -0.90
C THR A 76 -10.43 10.17 -0.75
N GLY A 77 -10.42 11.28 0.02
CA GLY A 77 -11.63 11.95 0.48
C GLY A 77 -12.53 11.13 1.42
N GLY A 78 -12.27 9.82 1.59
CA GLY A 78 -12.93 8.92 2.51
C GLY A 78 -12.23 8.79 3.87
N ARG A 79 -12.87 8.08 4.79
CA ARG A 79 -12.37 7.88 6.18
C ARG A 79 -11.38 6.72 6.31
N THR A 80 -11.34 5.83 5.32
CA THR A 80 -10.51 4.63 5.33
C THR A 80 -9.91 4.36 3.95
N PHE A 81 -8.85 3.57 3.92
CA PHE A 81 -8.31 2.94 2.72
C PHE A 81 -8.10 1.44 2.99
N GLY A 82 -8.15 0.62 1.94
CA GLY A 82 -7.84 -0.79 1.96
C GLY A 82 -6.37 -1.03 1.60
N LEU A 83 -5.74 -2.00 2.24
CA LEU A 83 -4.41 -2.50 1.92
C LEU A 83 -4.53 -3.99 1.62
N LYS A 84 -3.98 -4.42 0.49
CA LYS A 84 -4.01 -5.82 0.06
C LYS A 84 -2.67 -6.22 -0.56
N LEU A 85 -2.23 -7.44 -0.27
CA LEU A 85 -1.02 -8.00 -0.87
C LEU A 85 -1.36 -9.31 -1.57
N HIS A 86 -0.72 -9.54 -2.71
CA HIS A 86 -0.87 -10.77 -3.47
C HIS A 86 0.49 -11.30 -3.89
N ARG A 87 0.69 -12.61 -3.72
CA ARG A 87 1.86 -13.30 -4.26
C ARG A 87 1.42 -14.28 -5.34
N ARG A 88 2.07 -14.24 -6.49
CA ARG A 88 2.00 -15.24 -7.55
C ARG A 88 3.41 -15.76 -7.84
N PRO A 89 3.55 -16.92 -8.51
CA PRO A 89 4.86 -17.37 -8.98
C PRO A 89 5.57 -16.23 -9.75
N GLY A 90 6.76 -15.87 -9.31
CA GLY A 90 7.57 -14.80 -9.91
C GLY A 90 7.22 -13.35 -9.56
N TRP A 91 6.13 -13.04 -8.84
CA TRP A 91 5.73 -11.64 -8.60
C TRP A 91 4.99 -11.41 -7.27
N LEU A 92 5.24 -10.24 -6.68
CA LEU A 92 4.53 -9.67 -5.53
C LEU A 92 3.75 -8.45 -6.02
N ARG A 93 2.49 -8.31 -5.62
CA ARG A 93 1.67 -7.12 -5.83
C ARG A 93 1.20 -6.55 -4.50
N VAL A 94 1.29 -5.23 -4.36
CA VAL A 94 0.72 -4.50 -3.22
C VAL A 94 -0.30 -3.50 -3.77
N GLU A 95 -1.51 -3.51 -3.21
CA GLU A 95 -2.61 -2.63 -3.60
C GLU A 95 -3.04 -1.76 -2.43
N VAL A 96 -3.26 -0.48 -2.72
CA VAL A 96 -3.93 0.47 -1.85
C VAL A 96 -5.24 0.91 -2.51
N ARG A 97 -6.34 0.63 -1.84
CA ARG A 97 -7.70 0.88 -2.33
C ARG A 97 -8.31 2.05 -1.60
N ASP A 98 -8.91 2.96 -2.33
CA ASP A 98 -9.55 4.14 -1.75
C ASP A 98 -10.87 4.45 -2.44
N SER A 99 -11.72 5.25 -1.79
CA SER A 99 -13.06 5.56 -2.30
C SER A 99 -13.07 6.61 -3.40
N SER A 100 -11.95 7.28 -3.68
CA SER A 100 -11.84 8.29 -4.73
C SER A 100 -11.74 7.62 -6.09
N ARG A 101 -12.50 8.14 -7.05
CA ARG A 101 -12.44 7.74 -8.46
C ARG A 101 -11.43 8.56 -9.27
N ALA A 102 -10.81 9.57 -8.66
CA ALA A 102 -9.75 10.33 -9.31
C ALA A 102 -8.52 9.43 -9.47
N LEU A 103 -8.16 9.13 -10.71
CA LEU A 103 -6.97 8.35 -11.01
C LEU A 103 -5.72 9.14 -10.61
N PRO A 104 -4.68 8.48 -10.09
CA PRO A 104 -3.40 9.14 -9.83
C PRO A 104 -2.84 9.69 -11.15
N CYS A 105 -2.58 10.99 -11.18
CA CYS A 105 -1.82 11.59 -12.27
C CYS A 105 -0.35 11.60 -11.88
N LEU A 106 0.53 11.10 -12.76
CA LEU A 106 1.95 11.41 -12.66
C LEU A 106 2.13 12.91 -12.88
N ILE A 107 2.32 13.66 -11.80
CA ILE A 107 2.71 15.07 -11.89
C ILE A 107 4.24 15.08 -11.92
N VAL A 108 4.81 15.28 -13.11
CA VAL A 108 6.22 15.66 -13.23
C VAL A 108 6.34 17.06 -12.65
N ALA A 109 6.76 17.16 -11.39
CA ALA A 109 6.92 18.45 -10.73
C ALA A 109 7.95 19.29 -11.50
N GLU A 110 7.55 20.48 -11.96
CA GLU A 110 8.49 21.50 -12.42
C GLU A 110 9.43 21.87 -11.24
N PRO A 111 10.72 22.13 -11.50
CA PRO A 111 11.67 22.44 -10.44
C PRO A 111 11.22 23.70 -9.68
N GLY A 112 10.75 23.50 -8.44
CA GLY A 112 10.29 24.57 -7.55
C GLY A 112 8.86 24.41 -7.02
N LEU A 113 8.03 23.58 -7.65
CA LEU A 113 6.63 23.39 -7.24
C LEU A 113 6.44 22.08 -6.47
N THR A 114 6.86 22.13 -5.20
CA THR A 114 6.33 21.33 -4.08
C THR A 114 6.60 19.81 -4.09
N GLU A 115 6.71 19.20 -2.91
CA GLU A 115 6.91 17.76 -2.69
C GLU A 115 5.72 16.88 -3.16
N TYR A 116 4.67 17.48 -3.71
CA TYR A 116 3.32 16.91 -3.85
C TYR A 116 3.12 16.01 -5.09
N GLY A 117 4.19 15.71 -5.85
CA GLY A 117 4.13 14.84 -7.05
C GLY A 117 5.21 13.76 -7.12
N ARG A 118 6.16 13.72 -6.17
CA ARG A 118 7.32 12.81 -6.26
C ARG A 118 6.98 11.36 -5.92
N GLY A 119 5.94 11.12 -5.13
CA GLY A 119 5.65 9.77 -4.64
C GLY A 119 5.38 8.77 -5.76
N LEU A 120 4.55 9.13 -6.73
CA LEU A 120 4.31 8.27 -7.90
C LEU A 120 5.51 8.19 -8.83
N LEU A 121 6.39 9.20 -8.87
CA LEU A 121 7.65 9.13 -9.61
C LEU A 121 8.59 8.07 -9.01
N VAL A 122 8.66 7.98 -7.67
CA VAL A 122 9.42 6.91 -6.98
C VAL A 122 8.83 5.54 -7.32
N VAL A 123 7.50 5.41 -7.33
CA VAL A 123 6.82 4.17 -7.75
C VAL A 123 7.14 3.82 -9.20
N ASP A 124 7.03 4.78 -10.10
CA ASP A 124 7.31 4.62 -11.53
C ASP A 124 8.76 4.21 -11.80
N THR A 125 9.70 4.75 -11.00
CA THR A 125 11.14 4.47 -11.16
C THR A 125 11.54 3.10 -10.63
N LEU A 126 10.93 2.64 -9.53
CA LEU A 126 11.43 1.48 -8.78
C LEU A 126 10.57 0.23 -8.95
N ALA A 127 9.27 0.35 -9.22
CA ALA A 127 8.41 -0.80 -9.43
C ALA A 127 8.71 -1.49 -10.77
N ASP A 128 8.56 -2.83 -10.83
CA ASP A 128 8.63 -3.52 -12.12
C ASP A 128 7.39 -3.20 -12.98
N ARG A 129 6.24 -3.02 -12.34
CA ARG A 129 4.99 -2.53 -12.93
C ARG A 129 4.21 -1.78 -11.87
N TRP A 130 3.40 -0.83 -12.29
CA TRP A 130 2.44 -0.18 -11.42
C TRP A 130 1.24 0.29 -12.22
N GLY A 131 0.15 0.63 -11.54
CA GLY A 131 -1.02 1.14 -12.19
C GLY A 131 -2.12 1.54 -11.22
N ALA A 132 -3.27 1.87 -11.81
CA ALA A 132 -4.48 2.16 -11.07
C ALA A 132 -5.69 1.54 -11.77
N ASP A 133 -6.40 0.66 -11.05
CA ASP A 133 -7.60 0.01 -11.53
C ASP A 133 -8.83 0.74 -10.96
N LEU A 134 -9.76 1.16 -11.83
CA LEU A 134 -11.05 1.66 -11.37
C LEU A 134 -11.89 0.51 -10.83
N LEU A 135 -12.38 0.69 -9.61
CA LEU A 135 -13.26 -0.28 -8.95
C LEU A 135 -14.71 0.28 -8.93
N PRO A 136 -15.72 -0.58 -8.75
CA PRO A 136 -17.11 -0.12 -8.63
C PRO A 136 -17.33 0.94 -7.53
N ARG A 137 -16.48 0.97 -6.50
CA ARG A 137 -16.56 1.89 -5.35
C ARG A 137 -15.26 2.63 -5.06
N GLY A 138 -14.54 3.05 -6.10
CA GLY A 138 -13.32 3.85 -5.98
C GLY A 138 -12.23 3.38 -6.93
N LYS A 139 -11.01 3.21 -6.43
CA LYS A 139 -9.88 2.69 -7.21
C LYS A 139 -8.95 1.84 -6.36
N ALA A 140 -8.11 1.04 -7.03
CA ALA A 140 -6.94 0.41 -6.47
C ALA A 140 -5.70 0.99 -7.16
N VAL A 141 -4.82 1.65 -6.42
CA VAL A 141 -3.47 1.98 -6.90
C VAL A 141 -2.54 0.86 -6.45
N TRP A 142 -1.67 0.38 -7.33
CA TRP A 142 -0.90 -0.82 -7.08
C TRP A 142 0.49 -0.76 -7.70
N PHE A 143 1.41 -1.54 -7.14
CA PHE A 143 2.72 -1.83 -7.74
C PHE A 143 3.01 -3.32 -7.68
N GLU A 144 3.85 -3.78 -8.59
CA GLU A 144 4.36 -5.15 -8.68
C GLU A 144 5.89 -5.16 -8.64
N LEU A 145 6.44 -6.17 -7.96
CA LEU A 145 7.87 -6.46 -7.87
C LEU A 145 8.12 -7.91 -8.30
N LYS A 146 9.16 -8.15 -9.10
CA LYS A 146 9.62 -9.48 -9.46
C LYS A 146 10.17 -10.19 -8.22
N VAL A 147 9.63 -11.38 -7.97
CA VAL A 147 10.15 -12.30 -6.97
C VAL A 147 11.05 -13.29 -7.68
N ARG A 148 12.35 -13.24 -7.38
CA ARG A 148 13.25 -14.34 -7.78
C ARG A 148 12.99 -15.53 -6.89
N GLU A 149 12.51 -16.62 -7.46
CA GLU A 149 12.41 -17.88 -6.75
C GLU A 149 13.83 -18.38 -6.46
N ARG A 150 14.08 -18.75 -5.20
CA ARG A 150 15.36 -19.39 -4.85
C ARG A 150 15.34 -20.77 -5.49
N SER A 151 16.19 -20.96 -6.50
CA SER A 151 16.56 -22.27 -7.04
C SER A 151 17.15 -23.18 -5.97
#